data_AF-A0A0F3GZB1-F1
#
_entry.id   AF-A0A0F3GZB1-F1
#
_cell.length_a   1.000
_cell.length_b   1.000
_cell.length_c   1.000
_cell.angle_alpha   90.00
_cell.angle_beta   90.00
_cell.angle_gamma   90.00
#
_symmetry.space_group_name_H-M   'P 1'
#
loop_
_entity.id
_entity.type
_entity.pdbx_description
1 polymer ?
#
loop_
_entity_poly.entity_id
_entity_poly.type
_entity_poly.pdbx_seq_one_letter_code
_entity_poly.pdbx_strand_id
1 'polypeptide(L)'
;MFKRWDGVGKVLVALFVCGMFIVSVGEGSNCLQDGLVAHYPFNAGDNLKDKSGKGNDGIVHGGANLVIDSDRPGKEYNVYNFNGTNGYIEA
;
A
#
# COMPACT_ATOMS: atom_id res chain seq x y z
N MET A 1 -47.29 -22.59 -9.99
CA MET A 1 -47.07 -24.00 -10.41
C MET A 1 -45.57 -24.27 -10.39
N PHE A 2 -45.01 -24.78 -9.28
CA PHE A 2 -43.58 -25.11 -9.19
C PHE A 2 -43.37 -26.55 -9.65
N LYS A 3 -42.65 -26.74 -10.76
CA LYS A 3 -42.27 -28.07 -11.24
C LYS A 3 -41.28 -28.69 -10.25
N ARG A 4 -41.62 -29.87 -9.76
CA ARG A 4 -40.81 -30.65 -8.81
C ARG A 4 -39.62 -31.20 -9.58
N TRP A 5 -38.41 -30.81 -9.19
CA TRP A 5 -37.18 -31.23 -9.88
C TRP A 5 -36.92 -32.71 -9.64
N ASP A 6 -36.37 -33.39 -10.66
CA ASP A 6 -35.95 -34.78 -10.59
C ASP A 6 -34.67 -34.93 -9.75
N GLY A 7 -34.30 -36.18 -9.45
CA GLY A 7 -33.17 -36.49 -8.57
C GLY A 7 -31.87 -35.85 -9.03
N VAL A 8 -31.64 -35.79 -10.34
CA VAL A 8 -30.44 -35.21 -10.95
C VAL A 8 -30.42 -33.69 -10.79
N GLY A 9 -31.55 -33.01 -11.01
CA GLY A 9 -31.68 -31.58 -10.80
C GLY A 9 -31.38 -31.14 -9.36
N LYS A 10 -31.79 -31.94 -8.37
CA LYS A 10 -31.48 -31.67 -6.96
C LYS A 10 -29.99 -31.86 -6.64
N VAL A 11 -29.36 -32.86 -7.23
CA VAL A 11 -27.93 -33.14 -7.05
C VAL A 11 -27.08 -32.02 -7.67
N LEU A 12 -27.44 -31.54 -8.87
CA LEU A 12 -26.72 -30.44 -9.52
C LEU A 12 -26.87 -29.11 -8.77
N VAL A 13 -28.06 -28.82 -8.24
CA VAL A 13 -28.27 -27.64 -7.37
C VAL A 13 -27.48 -27.78 -6.07
N ALA A 14 -27.42 -28.97 -5.47
CA ALA A 14 -26.63 -29.21 -4.26
C ALA A 14 -25.12 -29.03 -4.51
N LEU A 15 -24.60 -29.47 -5.66
CA LEU A 15 -23.19 -29.30 -6.04
C LEU A 15 -22.84 -27.83 -6.32
N PHE A 16 -23.74 -27.06 -6.91
CA PHE A 16 -23.53 -25.63 -7.13
C PHE A 16 -23.54 -24.84 -5.81
N VAL A 17 -24.47 -25.18 -4.90
CA VAL A 17 -24.56 -24.56 -3.56
C VAL A 17 -23.35 -24.96 -2.68
N CYS A 18 -22.86 -26.20 -2.76
CA CYS A 18 -21.66 -26.63 -2.04
C CYS A 18 -20.35 -26.11 -2.66
N GLY A 19 -20.29 -25.92 -3.98
CA GLY A 19 -19.11 -25.39 -4.68
C GLY A 19 -18.89 -23.89 -4.48
N MET A 20 -19.91 -23.16 -4.01
CA MET A 20 -19.85 -21.74 -3.67
C MET A 20 -19.33 -21.46 -2.25
N PHE A 21 -18.69 -22.43 -1.59
CA PHE A 21 -17.84 -22.12 -0.43
C PHE A 21 -16.60 -21.40 -0.92
N ILE A 22 -16.73 -20.08 -0.99
CA ILE A 22 -15.69 -19.12 -1.28
C ILE A 22 -14.49 -19.47 -0.40
N VAL A 23 -13.39 -19.85 -1.04
CA VAL A 23 -12.09 -19.90 -0.38
C VAL A 23 -11.75 -18.46 0.00
N SER A 24 -12.04 -18.09 1.25
CA SER A 24 -11.44 -16.92 1.86
C SER A 24 -9.98 -17.27 2.08
N VAL A 25 -9.13 -16.83 1.16
CA VAL A 25 -7.70 -16.73 1.43
C VAL A 25 -7.59 -15.65 2.50
N GLY A 26 -7.23 -16.02 3.72
CA GLY A 26 -6.95 -15.04 4.76
C GLY A 26 -5.81 -14.16 4.28
N GLU A 27 -6.09 -12.90 4.03
CA GLU A 27 -5.05 -11.90 3.84
C GLU A 27 -4.24 -11.89 5.14
N GLY A 28 -2.98 -12.33 5.07
CA GLY A 28 -2.09 -12.26 6.21
C GLY A 28 -2.10 -10.82 6.69
N SER A 29 -2.56 -10.60 7.93
CA SER A 29 -2.64 -9.25 8.51
C SER A 29 -1.29 -8.58 8.30
N ASN A 30 -1.24 -7.58 7.43
CA ASN A 30 -0.06 -6.75 7.25
C ASN A 30 0.02 -5.89 8.50
N CYS A 31 0.49 -6.46 9.61
CA CYS A 31 0.58 -5.79 10.92
C CYS A 31 1.38 -4.49 10.85
N LEU A 32 2.21 -4.34 9.83
CA LEU A 32 2.93 -3.11 9.50
C LEU A 32 2.00 -1.97 9.06
N GLN A 33 0.87 -2.24 8.40
CA GLN A 33 -0.06 -1.21 7.90
C GLN A 33 -0.95 -0.63 9.01
N ASP A 34 -1.30 -1.43 10.01
CA ASP A 34 -2.24 -1.01 11.07
C ASP A 34 -1.70 0.14 11.93
N GLY A 35 -0.38 0.26 12.05
CA GLY A 35 0.30 1.36 12.76
C GLY A 35 1.05 2.34 11.86
N LEU A 36 0.99 2.17 10.54
CA LEU A 36 1.75 3.02 9.62
C LEU A 36 1.07 4.38 9.49
N VAL A 37 1.79 5.43 9.89
CA VAL A 37 1.31 6.82 9.79
C VAL A 37 1.72 7.45 8.46
N ALA A 38 2.95 7.21 8.00
CA ALA A 38 3.45 7.73 6.73
C ALA A 38 4.56 6.82 6.18
N HIS A 39 4.69 6.78 4.85
CA HIS A 39 5.77 6.08 4.16
C HIS A 39 6.31 6.95 3.02
N TYR A 40 7.50 7.51 3.22
CA TYR A 40 8.23 8.28 2.21
C TYR A 40 9.35 7.44 1.61
N PRO A 41 9.20 6.94 0.37
CA PRO A 41 10.19 6.05 -0.23
C PRO A 41 11.43 6.80 -0.78
N PHE A 42 11.39 8.13 -0.86
CA PHE A 42 12.47 8.97 -1.40
C PHE A 42 12.95 8.56 -2.82
N ASN A 43 11.99 8.14 -3.66
CA ASN A 43 12.21 7.85 -5.08
C ASN A 43 12.10 9.13 -5.92
N ALA A 44 12.88 9.24 -7.01
CA ALA A 44 12.80 10.41 -7.88
C ALA A 44 11.38 10.72 -8.39
N GLY A 45 11.10 12.01 -8.54
CA GLY A 45 9.80 12.56 -8.94
C GLY A 45 8.82 12.77 -7.78
N ASP A 46 8.82 11.88 -6.79
CA ASP A 46 7.74 11.76 -5.78
C ASP A 46 8.29 11.66 -4.33
N ASN A 47 9.40 12.33 -4.05
CA ASN A 47 10.23 12.07 -2.85
C ASN A 47 9.48 12.08 -1.51
N LEU A 48 8.49 12.96 -1.36
CA LEU A 48 7.73 13.17 -0.14
C LEU A 48 6.25 12.81 -0.30
N LYS A 49 5.91 12.07 -1.35
CA LYS A 49 4.56 11.52 -1.49
C LYS A 49 4.38 10.36 -0.53
N ASP A 50 3.35 10.45 0.31
CA ASP A 50 3.01 9.38 1.24
C ASP A 50 2.43 8.19 0.49
N LYS A 51 3.18 7.07 0.52
CA LYS A 51 2.75 5.80 -0.08
C LYS A 51 2.11 4.86 0.94
N SER A 52 1.81 5.33 2.16
CA SER A 52 1.04 4.57 3.15
C SER A 52 -0.47 4.58 2.87
N GLY A 53 -0.94 5.55 2.07
CA GLY A 53 -2.36 5.76 1.79
C GLY A 53 -3.09 6.58 2.87
N LYS A 54 -2.36 7.27 3.75
CA LYS A 54 -2.93 8.14 4.79
C LYS A 54 -2.97 9.62 4.39
N GLY A 55 -2.30 9.99 3.29
CA GLY A 55 -2.36 11.33 2.72
C GLY A 55 -1.48 12.35 3.43
N ASN A 56 -0.52 11.86 4.22
CA ASN A 56 0.44 12.67 4.96
C ASN A 56 1.60 13.04 4.02
N ASP A 57 1.34 13.76 2.93
CA ASP A 57 2.38 14.19 1.98
C ASP A 57 3.31 15.21 2.64
N GLY A 58 4.63 14.98 2.54
CA GLY A 58 5.62 15.83 3.19
C GLY A 58 5.91 17.15 2.45
N ILE A 59 6.15 18.20 3.22
CA ILE A 59 6.61 19.54 2.81
C ILE A 59 7.95 19.82 3.49
N VAL A 60 8.91 20.39 2.75
CA VAL A 60 10.27 20.66 3.22
C VAL A 60 10.35 22.06 3.81
N HIS A 61 10.97 22.20 4.99
CA HIS A 61 11.15 23.48 5.66
C HIS A 61 12.58 23.72 6.11
N GLY A 62 12.93 25.01 6.22
CA GLY A 62 14.18 25.48 6.77
C GLY A 62 15.40 24.96 6.00
N GLY A 63 16.38 24.42 6.71
CA GLY A 63 17.63 23.92 6.15
C GLY A 63 17.61 22.45 5.74
N ALA A 64 16.45 21.89 5.43
CA ALA A 64 16.34 20.60 4.78
C ALA A 64 16.40 20.79 3.26
N ASN A 65 17.23 20.01 2.57
CA ASN A 65 17.35 20.12 1.11
C ASN A 65 17.58 18.76 0.44
N LEU A 66 17.11 18.66 -0.79
CA LEU A 66 17.35 17.50 -1.62
C LEU A 66 18.79 17.49 -2.12
N VAL A 67 19.46 16.35 -2.00
CA VAL A 67 20.83 16.08 -2.43
C VAL A 67 20.81 14.88 -3.37
N ILE A 68 21.52 15.01 -4.48
CA ILE A 68 21.76 13.90 -5.40
C ILE A 68 22.96 13.11 -4.87
N ASP A 69 22.75 11.82 -4.61
CA ASP A 69 23.81 10.91 -4.18
C ASP A 69 24.80 10.67 -5.33
N SER A 70 26.00 11.27 -5.24
CA SER A 70 27.08 11.09 -6.20
C SER A 70 27.76 9.72 -6.11
N ASP A 71 27.58 8.99 -5.01
CA ASP A 71 28.21 7.69 -4.78
C ASP A 71 27.46 6.56 -5.51
N ARG A 72 26.27 6.85 -6.07
CA ARG A 72 25.46 5.94 -6.88
C ARG A 72 25.04 6.59 -8.21
N PRO A 73 25.99 6.92 -9.09
CA PRO A 73 25.68 7.58 -10.36
C PRO A 73 24.71 6.74 -11.20
N GLY A 74 23.67 7.39 -11.73
CA GLY A 74 22.63 6.75 -12.55
C GLY A 74 21.50 6.09 -11.76
N LYS A 75 21.49 6.18 -10.42
CA LYS A 75 20.31 5.85 -9.62
C LYS A 75 19.62 7.13 -9.15
N GLU A 76 18.35 7.22 -9.51
CA GLU A 76 17.39 8.26 -9.14
C GLU A 76 16.97 8.16 -7.65
N TYR A 77 17.95 7.98 -6.75
CA TYR A 77 17.71 8.07 -5.32
C TYR A 77 17.99 9.47 -4.85
N ASN A 78 16.99 10.03 -4.19
CA ASN A 78 16.98 11.39 -3.71
C ASN A 78 17.19 11.35 -2.21
N VAL A 79 18.29 11.91 -1.71
CA VAL A 79 18.58 11.96 -0.26
C VAL A 79 18.22 13.34 0.26
N TYR A 80 17.67 13.43 1.46
CA TYR A 80 17.51 14.73 2.14
C TYR A 80 18.63 14.94 3.16
N ASN A 81 19.33 16.05 3.00
CA ASN A 81 20.26 16.53 4.00
C ASN A 81 19.53 17.47 4.97
N PHE A 82 19.78 17.29 6.26
CA PHE A 82 19.25 18.14 7.32
C PHE A 82 20.43 18.85 7.99
N ASN A 83 20.41 20.18 8.02
CA ASN A 83 21.50 20.98 8.58
C ASN A 83 21.66 20.89 10.11
N GLY A 84 20.85 20.07 10.80
CA GLY A 84 20.88 19.90 12.25
C GLY A 84 20.42 21.11 13.07
N THR A 85 19.92 22.18 12.44
CA THR A 85 19.52 23.42 13.14
C THR A 85 18.03 23.71 13.00
N ASN A 86 17.53 23.75 11.76
CA ASN A 86 16.15 24.13 11.47
C ASN A 86 15.54 23.40 10.28
N GLY A 87 16.23 22.38 9.73
CA GLY A 87 15.69 21.56 8.66
C GLY A 87 14.72 20.51 9.20
N TYR A 88 13.50 20.48 8.66
CA TYR A 88 12.51 19.44 8.97
C TYR A 88 11.56 19.20 7.78
N ILE A 89 10.82 18.09 7.85
CA ILE A 89 9.71 17.78 6.95
C ILE A 89 8.44 17.70 7.80
N GLU A 90 7.40 18.43 7.41
CA GLU A 90 6.06 18.34 8.01
C GLU A 90 5.09 17.71 7.03
N ALA A 91 4.03 17.08 7.54
CA ALA A 91 2.95 16.50 6.75
C ALA A 91 1.67 17.31 6.94
#